data_AF-A0A7X0D762-F1
#
_entry.id   AF-A0A7X0D762-F1
#
_cell.length_a   1.000
_cell.length_b   1.000
_cell.length_c   1.000
_cell.angle_alpha   90.00
_cell.angle_beta   90.00
_cell.angle_gamma   90.00
#
_symmetry.space_group_name_H-M   'P 1'
#
loop_
_entity.id
_entity.type
_entity.pdbx_description
1 polymer ?
#
loop_
_entity_poly.entity_id
_entity_poly.type
_entity_poly.pdbx_seq_one_letter_code
_entity_poly.pdbx_strand_id
1 'polypeptide(L)'
;MAPLVGPSGRAGRQACSGHSVGKLTDRAAGKEVTVSVTPTRQHSGYRFAHVGGRGPVRSRSLEPDGHRGDLVGDPQERPGGGILEFKNSNGAVRYGIKFLRPLADASKKQVLRRRDENDQRWKTGRAAQAALRDVLGKIERDEYVDPAKVTFGAYLDEWAKGLRLAPSTTSSYEKNIRLHIEPNLGAVPLSKITGTKLSAFYRKLETDGRRDHRAGQGLSARSVRYIHTIIPKALDAAVNDDMISRNPADRANPPTAKQAKAPEIHPWSPERLRTFLDWSRENSDLHAAWFTLATTGVRRGEPLALRWRDVDLDARTMAVRPSATLVKFKGGGEQITEGPTKTNKARVVDLDDDTVALLQAHRRERANLALQLGRDDALVFADQEGEHLHPERFSRTFRSTVTWCRKRLGKLGHVDLPPMIRLHDLRHTHATVLLRIGTNPKIVSERLGHASVTITLDTYSHVLPTIQRAAVDQFHAAMSADHKYQTSISGAVSGDPGVGVEALTSGVAPNMQNARAATVSPLKITAAALAWERSPTPPPWSRDL
;
A
#
# COMPACT_ATOMS: atom_id res chain seq x y z
N MET A 1 40.02 -42.60 -28.56
CA MET A 1 41.19 -42.90 -27.72
C MET A 1 40.84 -42.53 -26.28
N ALA A 2 40.68 -43.53 -25.42
CA ALA A 2 40.74 -43.40 -23.96
C ALA A 2 42.25 -43.26 -23.55
N PRO A 3 42.64 -43.09 -22.27
CA PRO A 3 41.80 -43.18 -21.06
C PRO A 3 42.11 -42.25 -19.84
N LEU A 4 41.06 -42.10 -19.00
CA LEU A 4 41.00 -42.28 -17.52
C LEU A 4 41.73 -41.31 -16.55
N VAL A 5 41.35 -41.13 -15.28
CA VAL A 5 40.10 -41.15 -14.46
C VAL A 5 40.54 -40.68 -13.06
N GLY A 6 39.78 -39.74 -12.47
CA GLY A 6 39.55 -39.39 -11.03
C GLY A 6 40.63 -39.59 -9.92
N PRO A 7 40.25 -39.54 -8.62
CA PRO A 7 39.08 -38.90 -8.00
C PRO A 7 39.36 -38.23 -6.61
N SER A 8 38.30 -37.66 -6.00
CA SER A 8 38.03 -37.52 -4.54
C SER A 8 38.89 -36.54 -3.71
N GLY A 9 38.46 -35.90 -2.61
CA GLY A 9 37.27 -35.94 -1.75
C GLY A 9 37.30 -34.68 -0.83
N ARG A 10 36.14 -34.13 -0.43
CA ARG A 10 35.44 -34.29 0.87
C ARG A 10 36.12 -33.69 2.12
N ALA A 11 35.24 -33.19 3.00
CA ALA A 11 35.39 -32.73 4.39
C ALA A 11 35.93 -31.28 4.56
N GLY A 12 35.45 -30.45 5.47
CA GLY A 12 34.49 -30.64 6.56
C GLY A 12 34.63 -29.48 7.57
N ARG A 13 33.49 -28.83 7.87
CA ARG A 13 32.98 -28.43 9.20
C ARG A 13 33.91 -27.83 10.27
N GLN A 14 33.32 -26.81 10.93
CA GLN A 14 33.49 -26.39 12.34
C GLN A 14 34.84 -25.74 12.68
N ALA A 15 34.96 -24.76 13.57
CA ALA A 15 34.08 -23.89 14.36
C ALA A 15 35.02 -22.84 15.02
N CYS A 16 34.45 -21.90 15.79
CA CYS A 16 35.12 -21.11 16.83
C CYS A 16 36.01 -19.94 16.33
N SER A 17 35.52 -18.70 16.44
CA SER A 17 35.68 -17.80 17.60
C SER A 17 37.11 -17.32 17.82
N GLY A 18 37.33 -16.01 17.72
CA GLY A 18 38.56 -15.39 18.22
C GLY A 18 38.92 -14.12 17.47
N HIS A 19 38.69 -12.98 18.12
CA HIS A 19 39.37 -11.74 17.77
C HIS A 19 40.88 -11.92 17.99
N SER A 20 41.70 -11.65 16.97
CA SER A 20 43.08 -11.23 17.19
C SER A 20 43.55 -10.32 16.07
N VAL A 21 43.89 -9.10 16.48
CA VAL A 21 44.60 -8.09 15.72
C VAL A 21 46.00 -8.62 15.38
N GLY A 22 46.37 -8.61 14.10
CA GLY A 22 47.72 -8.89 13.62
C GLY A 22 48.14 -7.87 12.59
N LYS A 23 49.06 -6.98 12.96
CA LYS A 23 49.83 -6.15 12.01
C LYS A 23 51.02 -6.98 11.52
N LEU A 24 51.20 -7.04 10.20
CA LEU A 24 52.48 -7.30 9.56
C LEU A 24 52.82 -6.07 8.70
N THR A 25 54.05 -5.59 8.80
CA THR A 25 54.63 -4.56 7.93
C THR A 25 55.83 -5.17 7.21
N ASP A 26 55.93 -5.00 5.89
CA ASP A 26 57.23 -4.73 5.27
C ASP A 26 57.11 -3.89 3.97
N ARG A 27 58.20 -3.18 3.71
CA ARG A 27 58.52 -1.97 2.94
C ARG A 27 58.13 -1.93 1.45
N ALA A 28 57.71 -0.74 1.00
CA ALA A 28 58.57 0.20 0.24
C ALA A 28 57.84 1.53 -0.10
N ALA A 29 58.42 2.66 0.33
CA ALA A 29 58.24 4.07 -0.12
C ALA A 29 56.81 4.64 -0.24
N GLY A 30 56.37 5.71 0.42
CA GLY A 30 56.96 6.74 1.26
C GLY A 30 55.92 7.87 1.45
N LYS A 31 55.96 8.53 2.62
CA LYS A 31 55.13 9.65 3.14
C LYS A 31 53.95 9.26 4.04
N GLU A 32 54.24 9.28 5.35
CA GLU A 32 53.29 9.32 6.46
C GLU A 32 52.89 10.77 6.78
N VAL A 33 51.62 11.00 7.12
CA VAL A 33 51.18 12.10 7.99
C VAL A 33 50.20 11.52 9.00
N THR A 34 50.64 11.47 10.26
CA THR A 34 49.83 11.11 11.43
C THR A 34 49.49 12.40 12.18
N VAL A 35 48.23 12.59 12.55
CA VAL A 35 47.82 13.63 13.51
C VAL A 35 46.94 12.98 14.56
N SER A 36 47.39 13.02 15.81
CA SER A 36 46.52 12.86 16.98
C SER A 36 46.96 13.75 18.14
N VAL A 37 46.06 14.69 18.47
CA VAL A 37 45.66 15.21 19.79
C VAL A 37 46.62 16.14 20.58
N THR A 38 46.11 17.37 20.79
CA THR A 38 46.26 18.45 21.82
C THR A 38 47.01 18.18 23.15
N PRO A 39 47.29 19.19 24.03
CA PRO A 39 47.14 20.66 23.95
C PRO A 39 48.36 21.48 24.46
N THR A 40 48.51 22.76 24.09
CA THR A 40 49.27 23.71 24.93
C THR A 40 48.94 25.19 24.65
N ARG A 41 48.57 25.90 25.73
CA ARG A 41 48.67 27.36 25.87
C ARG A 41 50.14 27.78 25.79
N GLN A 42 50.44 28.92 25.16
CA GLN A 42 51.25 29.97 25.81
C GLN A 42 51.24 31.30 25.04
N HIS A 43 51.40 32.35 25.85
CA HIS A 43 51.37 33.77 25.58
C HIS A 43 52.42 34.30 24.59
N SER A 44 52.07 35.38 23.89
CA SER A 44 52.90 36.59 23.66
C SER A 44 52.08 37.55 22.78
N GLY A 45 51.79 38.82 23.09
CA GLY A 45 52.36 39.71 24.09
C GLY A 45 53.32 40.71 23.47
N TYR A 46 52.84 41.67 22.65
CA TYR A 46 53.57 42.94 22.42
C TYR A 46 52.60 44.13 22.25
N ARG A 47 52.74 45.09 23.18
CA ARG A 47 52.27 46.49 23.11
C ARG A 47 53.42 47.37 22.59
N PHE A 48 53.09 48.52 21.99
CA PHE A 48 53.53 49.91 22.27
C PHE A 48 53.13 50.79 21.07
N ALA A 49 52.18 51.73 21.24
CA ALA A 49 52.34 53.18 21.55
C ALA A 49 52.70 54.04 20.30
N HIS A 50 51.78 54.84 19.77
CA HIS A 50 51.39 56.24 20.13
C HIS A 50 52.28 57.33 19.50
N VAL A 51 51.69 58.12 18.59
CA VAL A 51 51.88 59.57 18.32
C VAL A 51 50.60 60.00 17.56
N GLY A 52 49.83 61.08 17.77
CA GLY A 52 50.00 62.33 18.50
C GLY A 52 49.73 63.51 17.54
N GLY A 53 48.59 64.20 17.64
CA GLY A 53 48.31 65.43 16.85
C GLY A 53 47.04 66.18 17.28
N ARG A 54 47.20 67.42 17.77
CA ARG A 54 46.19 68.37 18.33
C ARG A 54 45.64 69.32 17.23
N GLY A 55 44.33 69.59 17.15
CA GLY A 55 43.63 70.88 17.46
C GLY A 55 43.60 71.92 16.30
N PRO A 56 42.69 72.94 16.22
CA PRO A 56 41.78 73.49 17.25
C PRO A 56 40.32 73.90 16.83
N VAL A 57 39.43 73.93 17.84
CA VAL A 57 38.36 74.91 18.24
C VAL A 57 37.44 75.62 17.21
N ARG A 58 36.11 75.52 17.43
CA ARG A 58 35.13 76.65 17.51
C ARG A 58 33.85 76.25 18.27
N SER A 59 33.31 77.19 19.05
CA SER A 59 32.23 77.07 20.04
C SER A 59 30.92 77.77 19.60
N ARG A 60 29.84 77.53 20.38
CA ARG A 60 28.48 78.14 20.41
C ARG A 60 27.44 77.59 19.40
N SER A 61 26.18 77.27 19.72
CA SER A 61 25.29 77.58 20.86
C SER A 61 24.11 76.58 20.98
N LEU A 62 23.67 76.36 22.22
CA LEU A 62 22.30 76.26 22.78
C LEU A 62 21.22 75.32 22.16
N GLU A 63 20.77 74.42 23.06
CA GLU A 63 19.61 73.52 23.20
C GLU A 63 18.19 74.07 22.81
N PRO A 64 17.08 73.26 22.75
CA PRO A 64 16.73 72.20 23.72
C PRO A 64 16.00 70.90 23.29
N ASP A 65 16.17 69.92 24.19
CA ASP A 65 15.27 68.89 24.74
C ASP A 65 14.38 68.00 23.86
N GLY A 66 14.57 66.69 24.10
CA GLY A 66 13.68 65.61 23.68
C GLY A 66 14.02 64.30 24.41
N HIS A 67 13.67 64.25 25.70
CA HIS A 67 13.57 63.09 26.61
C HIS A 67 14.13 61.73 26.12
N ARG A 68 15.31 61.35 26.64
CA ARG A 68 15.68 59.94 26.85
C ARG A 68 15.16 59.53 28.22
N GLY A 69 14.21 58.60 28.24
CA GLY A 69 13.82 57.92 29.47
C GLY A 69 14.91 56.92 29.87
N ASP A 70 15.61 57.21 30.96
CA ASP A 70 16.55 56.31 31.59
C ASP A 70 15.84 55.09 32.18
N LEU A 71 16.34 53.90 31.87
CA LEU A 71 15.97 52.65 32.53
C LEU A 71 16.97 52.42 33.68
N VAL A 72 16.54 52.67 34.91
CA VAL A 72 17.24 52.22 36.12
C VAL A 72 16.65 50.86 36.52
N GLY A 73 17.46 49.80 36.45
CA GLY A 73 17.10 48.45 36.87
C GLY A 73 18.24 47.45 36.65
N ASP A 74 18.66 46.80 37.75
CA ASP A 74 19.75 45.84 37.97
C ASP A 74 19.93 44.73 36.90
N PRO A 75 21.17 44.27 36.56
CA PRO A 75 21.41 43.30 35.50
C PRO A 75 21.35 41.86 36.01
N GLN A 76 20.14 41.31 36.17
CA GLN A 76 19.94 39.88 35.94
C GLN A 76 19.49 39.69 34.49
N GLU A 77 20.38 39.20 33.65
CA GLU A 77 20.15 38.90 32.23
C GLU A 77 19.08 37.81 32.05
N ARG A 78 17.80 38.21 32.08
CA ARG A 78 16.71 37.41 31.53
C ARG A 78 16.78 37.48 29.99
N PRO A 79 16.42 36.43 29.24
CA PRO A 79 16.28 36.51 27.78
C PRO A 79 15.20 37.54 27.44
N GLY A 80 15.62 38.79 27.24
CA GLY A 80 14.74 39.92 27.01
C GLY A 80 14.10 39.82 25.63
N GLY A 81 12.77 39.80 25.60
CA GLY A 81 11.99 40.04 24.40
C GLY A 81 11.15 41.31 24.55
N GLY A 82 10.88 41.96 23.42
CA GLY A 82 10.12 43.21 23.36
C GLY A 82 9.10 43.19 22.23
N ILE A 83 8.06 44.00 22.40
CA ILE A 83 7.05 44.25 21.38
C ILE A 83 7.51 45.44 20.54
N LEU A 84 7.45 45.29 19.22
CA LEU A 84 7.75 46.34 18.25
C LEU A 84 6.44 46.90 17.72
N GLU A 85 6.27 48.22 17.80
CA GLU A 85 5.13 48.91 17.20
C GLU A 85 5.47 49.42 15.81
N PHE A 86 4.52 49.33 14.90
CA PHE A 86 4.65 49.79 13.52
C PHE A 86 3.39 50.52 13.09
N LYS A 87 3.54 51.73 12.55
CA LYS A 87 2.44 52.45 11.92
C LYS A 87 2.40 52.13 10.43
N ASN A 88 1.24 51.73 9.93
CA ASN A 88 1.00 51.58 8.50
C ASN A 88 0.74 52.95 7.85
N SER A 89 0.80 53.02 6.51
CA SER A 89 0.54 54.23 5.71
C SER A 89 -0.87 54.82 5.92
N ASN A 90 -1.79 54.02 6.46
CA ASN A 90 -3.16 54.41 6.83
C ASN A 90 -3.32 54.78 8.32
N GLY A 91 -2.21 54.98 9.06
CA GLY A 91 -2.22 55.34 10.47
C GLY A 91 -2.49 54.19 11.44
N ALA A 92 -2.85 52.98 10.97
CA ALA A 92 -3.13 51.85 11.85
C ALA A 92 -1.84 51.31 12.49
N VAL A 93 -1.84 51.17 13.83
CA VAL A 93 -0.74 50.56 14.58
C VAL A 93 -0.84 49.05 14.51
N ARG A 94 0.29 48.39 14.25
CA ARG A 94 0.44 46.95 14.23
C ARG A 94 1.67 46.53 15.03
N TYR A 95 1.60 45.36 15.66
CA TYR A 95 2.61 44.90 16.61
C TYR A 95 3.38 43.71 16.03
N GLY A 96 4.68 43.63 16.33
CA GLY A 96 5.52 42.45 16.11
C GLY A 96 6.26 42.09 17.39
N ILE A 97 6.81 40.88 17.51
CA ILE A 97 7.62 40.51 18.67
C ILE A 97 9.06 40.27 18.25
N LYS A 98 10.00 40.70 19.10
CA LYS A 98 11.44 40.47 18.96
C LYS A 98 11.92 39.82 20.24
N PHE A 99 12.66 38.73 20.16
CA PHE A 99 13.19 38.04 21.33
C PHE A 99 14.59 37.49 21.07
N LEU A 100 15.33 37.27 22.15
CA LEU A 100 16.69 36.75 22.12
C LEU A 100 16.68 35.27 22.48
N ARG A 101 17.30 34.44 21.64
CA ARG A 101 17.61 33.05 21.97
C ARG A 101 19.10 32.94 22.36
N PRO A 102 19.44 32.38 23.54
CA PRO A 102 20.81 31.99 23.86
C PRO A 102 21.25 30.83 22.94
N LEU A 103 22.44 30.89 22.35
CA LEU A 103 23.03 29.74 21.66
C LEU A 103 23.86 28.91 22.65
N ALA A 104 24.17 27.65 22.29
CA ALA A 104 25.01 26.75 23.09
C ALA A 104 26.38 27.34 23.48
N ASP A 105 26.86 28.31 22.69
CA ASP A 105 27.93 29.21 23.07
C ASP A 105 27.33 30.41 23.81
N ALA A 106 27.43 30.41 25.15
CA ALA A 106 26.81 31.39 26.05
C ALA A 106 27.14 32.87 25.73
N SER A 107 28.15 33.10 24.89
CA SER A 107 28.55 34.42 24.40
C SER A 107 27.74 34.95 23.20
N LYS A 108 26.91 34.11 22.56
CA LYS A 108 26.17 34.45 21.33
C LYS A 108 24.66 34.43 21.55
N LYS A 109 23.99 35.55 21.27
CA LYS A 109 22.52 35.69 21.32
C LYS A 109 21.98 35.88 19.89
N GLN A 110 21.00 35.07 19.46
CA GLN A 110 20.33 35.26 18.18
C GLN A 110 19.05 36.08 18.36
N VAL A 111 18.94 37.19 17.62
CA VAL A 111 17.73 38.00 17.57
C VAL A 111 16.73 37.37 16.59
N LEU A 112 15.56 37.00 17.09
CA LEU A 112 14.46 36.48 16.28
C LEU A 112 13.29 37.47 16.28
N ARG A 113 12.59 37.54 15.15
CA ARG A 113 11.39 38.36 14.98
C ARG A 113 10.24 37.45 14.55
N ARG A 114 9.11 37.51 15.23
CA ARG A 114 7.91 36.73 14.91
C ARG A 114 6.73 37.64 14.62
N ARG A 115 5.84 37.15 13.77
CA ARG A 115 4.58 37.74 13.33
C ARG A 115 3.44 36.79 13.70
N ASP A 116 2.21 37.23 13.53
CA ASP A 116 1.03 36.40 13.82
C ASP A 116 0.91 35.18 12.89
N GLU A 117 -0.09 34.35 13.16
CA GLU A 117 -0.44 33.12 12.43
C GLU A 117 -0.67 33.31 10.92
N ASN A 118 -0.84 34.55 10.45
CA ASN A 118 -1.05 34.90 9.04
C ASN A 118 0.17 35.59 8.40
N ASP A 119 1.34 35.58 9.06
CA ASP A 119 2.53 36.38 8.72
C ASP A 119 2.25 37.90 8.72
N GLN A 120 1.18 38.30 9.40
CA GLN A 120 0.79 39.68 9.61
C GLN A 120 1.27 40.16 10.97
N ARG A 121 1.33 41.48 11.13
CA ARG A 121 1.59 42.07 12.44
C ARG A 121 0.29 42.07 13.23
N TRP A 122 0.35 41.67 14.51
CA TRP A 122 -0.80 41.62 15.39
C TRP A 122 -1.54 42.97 15.41
N LYS A 123 -2.86 42.91 15.46
CA LYS A 123 -3.72 44.09 15.54
C LYS A 123 -3.65 44.78 16.90
N THR A 124 -3.33 44.03 17.96
CA THR A 124 -3.32 44.52 19.34
C THR A 124 -2.02 44.17 20.06
N GLY A 125 -1.54 45.09 20.92
CA GLY A 125 -0.35 44.87 21.74
C GLY A 125 -0.52 43.68 22.68
N ARG A 126 -1.74 43.48 23.22
CA ARG A 126 -2.07 42.36 24.12
C ARG A 126 -1.88 40.99 23.45
N ALA A 127 -2.25 40.85 22.18
CA ALA A 127 -2.06 39.60 21.43
C ALA A 127 -0.56 39.33 21.16
N ALA A 128 0.20 40.36 20.82
CA ALA A 128 1.65 40.26 20.68
C ALA A 128 2.33 39.90 22.02
N GLN A 129 1.85 40.44 23.14
CA GLN A 129 2.40 40.15 24.47
C GLN A 129 2.10 38.72 24.93
N ALA A 130 0.92 38.19 24.62
CA ALA A 130 0.59 36.79 24.87
C ALA A 130 1.51 35.85 24.06
N ALA A 131 1.68 36.14 22.77
CA ALA A 131 2.59 35.37 21.90
C ALA A 131 4.06 35.47 22.34
N LEU A 132 4.50 36.63 22.86
CA LEU A 132 5.84 36.79 23.40
C LEU A 132 6.07 35.93 24.65
N ARG A 133 5.10 35.89 25.58
CA ARG A 133 5.19 35.06 26.78
C ARG A 133 5.25 33.57 26.45
N ASP A 134 4.44 33.10 25.50
CA ASP A 134 4.47 31.71 25.03
C ASP A 134 5.85 31.33 24.48
N VAL A 135 6.41 32.19 23.62
CA VAL A 135 7.73 31.95 23.01
C VAL A 135 8.85 31.95 24.06
N LEU A 136 8.85 32.89 24.99
CA LEU A 136 9.84 32.94 26.07
C LEU A 136 9.76 31.68 26.95
N GLY A 137 8.55 31.21 27.27
CA GLY A 137 8.36 29.96 28.03
C GLY A 137 8.81 28.70 27.29
N LYS A 138 8.79 28.69 25.94
CA LYS A 138 9.37 27.61 25.13
C LYS A 138 10.91 27.67 25.09
N ILE A 139 11.48 28.88 25.10
CA ILE A 139 12.95 29.07 25.14
C ILE A 139 13.52 28.65 26.49
N GLU A 140 12.86 29.02 27.60
CA GLU A 140 13.30 28.64 28.95
C GLU A 140 13.30 27.13 29.18
N ARG A 141 12.41 26.39 28.50
CA ARG A 141 12.35 24.93 28.53
C ARG A 141 13.27 24.23 27.52
N ASP A 142 14.07 25.00 26.77
CA ASP A 142 14.91 24.53 25.65
C ASP A 142 14.15 23.77 24.55
N GLU A 143 12.84 24.01 24.43
CA GLU A 143 11.95 23.38 23.44
C GLU A 143 11.78 24.23 22.18
N TYR A 144 12.38 25.43 22.13
CA TYR A 144 12.21 26.35 21.01
C TYR A 144 13.07 25.95 19.80
N VAL A 145 12.41 25.44 18.76
CA VAL A 145 13.01 25.23 17.42
C VAL A 145 12.68 26.42 16.52
N ASP A 146 13.68 26.99 15.84
CA ASP A 146 13.46 28.07 14.85
C ASP A 146 12.76 27.50 13.60
N PRO A 147 11.46 27.76 13.39
CA PRO A 147 10.73 27.15 12.29
C PRO A 147 11.16 27.67 10.91
N ALA A 148 11.97 28.74 10.88
CA ALA A 148 12.56 29.26 9.64
C ALA A 148 13.72 28.40 9.12
N LYS A 149 14.32 27.54 9.94
CA LYS A 149 15.51 26.74 9.57
C LYS A 149 15.24 25.27 9.27
N VAL A 150 14.12 24.71 9.73
CA VAL A 150 13.77 23.31 9.44
C VAL A 150 13.24 23.20 8.02
N THR A 151 13.86 22.34 7.21
CA THR A 151 13.38 22.03 5.86
C THR A 151 12.28 20.99 5.91
N PHE A 152 11.39 21.00 4.91
CA PHE A 152 10.29 20.03 4.87
C PHE A 152 10.79 18.58 4.78
N GLY A 153 11.91 18.34 4.09
CA GLY A 153 12.52 17.02 4.00
C GLY A 153 13.02 16.51 5.36
N ALA A 154 13.74 17.35 6.11
CA ALA A 154 14.22 16.97 7.44
C ALA A 154 13.06 16.67 8.40
N TYR A 155 12.00 17.47 8.35
CA TYR A 155 10.80 17.22 9.13
C TYR A 155 10.09 15.93 8.73
N LEU A 156 9.98 15.62 7.43
CA LEU A 156 9.38 14.37 6.96
C LEU A 156 10.13 13.13 7.44
N ASP A 157 11.47 13.18 7.47
CA ASP A 157 12.31 12.09 7.97
C ASP A 157 12.09 11.83 9.46
N GLU A 158 11.96 12.90 10.27
CA GLU A 158 11.68 12.80 11.70
C GLU A 158 10.25 12.30 11.95
N TRP A 159 9.27 12.93 11.30
CA TRP A 159 7.86 12.57 11.40
C TRP A 159 7.63 11.10 11.01
N ALA A 160 8.21 10.63 9.90
CA ALA A 160 8.04 9.26 9.45
C ALA A 160 8.56 8.22 10.45
N LYS A 161 9.63 8.52 11.21
CA LYS A 161 10.17 7.63 12.25
C LYS A 161 9.24 7.49 13.46
N GLY A 162 8.46 8.52 13.77
CA GLY A 162 7.50 8.51 14.87
C GLY A 162 6.20 7.75 14.58
N LEU A 163 5.93 7.41 13.32
CA LEU A 163 4.66 6.79 12.91
C LEU A 163 4.57 5.31 13.28
N ARG A 164 3.51 4.95 14.01
CA ARG A 164 3.14 3.55 14.28
C ARG A 164 2.26 3.00 13.15
N LEU A 165 2.89 2.64 12.03
CA LEU A 165 2.22 2.11 10.84
C LEU A 165 2.64 0.66 10.56
N ALA A 166 1.80 -0.06 9.81
CA ALA A 166 2.16 -1.38 9.31
C ALA A 166 3.39 -1.29 8.39
N PRO A 167 4.32 -2.27 8.41
CA PRO A 167 5.59 -2.20 7.67
C PRO A 167 5.45 -1.89 6.17
N SER A 168 4.42 -2.46 5.52
CA SER A 168 4.13 -2.19 4.10
C SER A 168 3.66 -0.75 3.84
N THR A 169 2.99 -0.13 4.81
CA THR A 169 2.56 1.27 4.73
C THR A 169 3.75 2.20 4.95
N THR A 170 4.62 1.90 5.92
CA THR A 170 5.88 2.63 6.16
C THR A 170 6.77 2.59 4.93
N SER A 171 7.02 1.40 4.37
CA SER A 171 7.78 1.21 3.13
C SER A 171 7.18 2.01 1.96
N SER A 172 5.85 2.07 1.87
CA SER A 172 5.17 2.88 0.85
C SER A 172 5.34 4.38 1.09
N TYR A 173 5.29 4.85 2.34
CA TYR A 173 5.50 6.26 2.69
C TYR A 173 6.93 6.67 2.37
N GLU A 174 7.92 5.95 2.89
CA GLU A 174 9.35 6.19 2.65
C GLU A 174 9.68 6.21 1.15
N LYS A 175 9.12 5.26 0.38
CA LYS A 175 9.30 5.23 -1.08
C LYS A 175 8.79 6.52 -1.73
N ASN A 176 7.58 6.96 -1.41
CA ASN A 176 6.99 8.14 -2.04
C ASN A 176 7.65 9.44 -1.57
N ILE A 177 8.04 9.51 -0.30
CA ILE A 177 8.81 10.63 0.26
C ILE A 177 10.13 10.77 -0.52
N ARG A 178 10.94 9.70 -0.55
CA ARG A 178 12.25 9.69 -1.22
C ARG A 178 12.19 9.95 -2.72
N LEU A 179 11.26 9.31 -3.44
CA LEU A 179 11.24 9.37 -4.91
C LEU A 179 10.54 10.61 -5.46
N HIS A 180 9.57 11.18 -4.72
CA HIS A 180 8.70 12.22 -5.25
C HIS A 180 8.71 13.50 -4.41
N ILE A 181 8.62 13.40 -3.08
CA ILE A 181 8.46 14.60 -2.22
C ILE A 181 9.81 15.28 -1.97
N GLU A 182 10.81 14.55 -1.46
CA GLU A 182 12.14 15.08 -1.15
C GLU A 182 12.80 15.79 -2.35
N PRO A 183 12.83 15.23 -3.57
CA PRO A 183 13.54 15.87 -4.69
C PRO A 183 12.90 17.19 -5.16
N ASN A 184 11.65 17.45 -4.79
CA ASN A 184 10.90 18.62 -5.25
C ASN A 184 10.64 19.64 -4.15
N LEU A 185 10.40 19.18 -2.91
CA LEU A 185 9.99 20.02 -1.79
C LEU A 185 10.91 19.88 -0.58
N GLY A 186 11.80 18.90 -0.55
CA GLY A 186 12.61 18.57 0.62
C GLY A 186 13.50 19.71 1.09
N ALA A 187 14.12 20.46 0.18
CA ALA A 187 14.99 21.60 0.50
C ALA A 187 14.24 22.88 0.89
N VAL A 188 12.92 22.94 0.68
CA VAL A 188 12.14 24.13 0.98
C VAL A 188 11.95 24.22 2.50
N PRO A 189 12.19 25.39 3.12
CA PRO A 189 11.88 25.60 4.53
C PRO A 189 10.40 25.32 4.80
N LEU A 190 10.11 24.64 5.92
CA LEU A 190 8.75 24.22 6.28
C LEU A 190 7.78 25.42 6.32
N SER A 191 8.21 26.52 6.91
CA SER A 191 7.48 27.80 6.95
C SER A 191 7.22 28.46 5.58
N LYS A 192 7.92 28.02 4.52
CA LYS A 192 7.80 28.52 3.14
C LYS A 192 7.05 27.58 2.21
N ILE A 193 6.49 26.49 2.74
CA ILE A 193 5.56 25.63 2.00
C ILE A 193 4.21 26.37 1.87
N THR A 194 3.68 26.43 0.64
CA THR A 194 2.41 27.11 0.35
C THR A 194 1.51 26.22 -0.49
N GLY A 195 0.19 26.42 -0.42
CA GLY A 195 -0.77 25.70 -1.26
C GLY A 195 -0.49 25.82 -2.75
N THR A 196 -0.01 26.99 -3.21
CA THR A 196 0.41 27.21 -4.61
C THR A 196 1.61 26.34 -4.99
N LYS A 197 2.62 26.24 -4.11
CA LYS A 197 3.78 25.35 -4.36
C LYS A 197 3.38 23.88 -4.40
N LEU A 198 2.49 23.45 -3.49
CA LEU A 198 1.95 22.10 -3.50
C LEU A 198 1.16 21.80 -4.77
N SER A 199 0.34 22.75 -5.24
CA SER A 199 -0.42 22.61 -6.48
C SER A 199 0.49 22.52 -7.71
N ALA A 200 1.53 23.35 -7.77
CA ALA A 200 2.55 23.29 -8.82
C ALA A 200 3.32 21.96 -8.79
N PHE A 201 3.63 21.47 -7.59
CA PHE A 201 4.25 20.16 -7.39
C PHE A 201 3.37 19.01 -7.92
N TYR A 202 2.07 18.99 -7.60
CA TYR A 202 1.17 17.96 -8.12
C TYR A 202 1.08 17.98 -9.64
N ARG A 203 0.96 19.15 -10.27
CA ARG A 203 0.98 19.27 -11.74
C ARG A 203 2.30 18.76 -12.33
N LYS A 204 3.43 19.07 -11.71
CA LYS A 204 4.74 18.56 -12.13
C LYS A 204 4.81 17.03 -12.06
N LEU A 205 4.20 16.41 -11.05
CA LEU A 205 4.12 14.95 -10.97
C LEU A 205 3.24 14.35 -12.06
N GLU A 206 2.17 15.03 -12.48
CA GLU A 206 1.32 14.61 -13.59
C GLU A 206 2.01 14.70 -14.95
N THR A 207 3.07 15.52 -15.08
CA THR A 207 3.83 15.66 -16.34
C THR A 207 5.11 14.83 -16.37
N ASP A 208 5.89 14.83 -15.27
CA ASP A 208 7.22 14.19 -15.17
C ASP A 208 7.46 13.60 -13.77
N GLY A 209 6.47 12.87 -13.25
CA GLY A 209 6.55 12.25 -11.93
C GLY A 209 7.16 10.85 -11.93
N ARG A 210 7.25 10.16 -13.08
CA ARG A 210 7.72 8.77 -13.12
C ARG A 210 9.22 8.67 -12.90
N ARG A 211 9.60 7.64 -12.15
CA ARG A 211 10.98 7.30 -11.79
C ARG A 211 11.28 5.82 -12.06
N ASP A 212 10.53 5.21 -12.97
CA ASP A 212 10.71 3.83 -13.45
C ASP A 212 11.29 3.82 -14.86
N HIS A 213 11.23 2.67 -15.57
CA HIS A 213 11.65 2.52 -16.97
C HIS A 213 10.95 3.48 -17.96
N ARG A 214 9.94 4.23 -17.50
CA ARG A 214 9.25 5.31 -18.23
C ARG A 214 9.53 6.68 -17.62
N ALA A 215 10.76 6.88 -17.12
CA ALA A 215 11.22 8.19 -16.66
C ALA A 215 11.01 9.25 -17.77
N GLY A 216 10.57 10.46 -17.39
CA GLY A 216 10.12 11.50 -18.34
C GLY A 216 8.61 11.52 -18.60
N GLN A 217 7.85 10.54 -18.09
CA GLN A 217 6.39 10.53 -18.18
C GLN A 217 5.71 10.90 -16.86
N GLY A 218 4.44 11.29 -16.95
CA GLY A 218 3.56 11.61 -15.83
C GLY A 218 3.16 10.43 -14.94
N LEU A 219 2.97 10.71 -13.66
CA LEU A 219 2.22 9.83 -12.75
C LEU A 219 0.72 9.94 -13.02
N SER A 220 -0.01 8.85 -12.78
CA SER A 220 -1.48 8.89 -12.84
C SER A 220 -2.05 9.81 -11.75
N ALA A 221 -3.21 10.44 -12.02
CA ALA A 221 -3.95 11.24 -11.04
C ALA A 221 -4.16 10.49 -9.70
N ARG A 222 -4.38 9.17 -9.75
CA ARG A 222 -4.49 8.32 -8.56
C ARG A 222 -3.19 8.23 -7.76
N SER A 223 -2.05 8.08 -8.44
CA SER A 223 -0.73 8.05 -7.80
C SER A 223 -0.41 9.41 -7.16
N VAL A 224 -0.68 10.51 -7.87
CA VAL A 224 -0.48 11.87 -7.33
C VAL A 224 -1.39 12.12 -6.14
N ARG A 225 -2.66 11.68 -6.20
CA ARG A 225 -3.58 11.77 -5.08
C ARG A 225 -3.12 10.93 -3.87
N TYR A 226 -2.50 9.78 -4.10
CA TYR A 226 -1.89 9.00 -3.00
C TYR A 226 -0.73 9.75 -2.34
N ILE A 227 0.18 10.35 -3.11
CA ILE A 227 1.26 11.21 -2.59
C ILE A 227 0.66 12.38 -1.80
N HIS A 228 -0.39 12.99 -2.33
CA HIS A 228 -1.14 14.02 -1.62
C HIS A 228 -1.74 13.53 -0.31
N THR A 229 -2.00 12.24 -0.07
CA THR A 229 -2.49 11.79 1.26
C THR A 229 -1.42 11.81 2.35
N ILE A 230 -0.14 11.87 1.99
CA ILE A 230 1.00 11.85 2.92
C ILE A 230 1.29 13.27 3.40
N ILE A 231 1.28 14.25 2.48
CA ILE A 231 1.72 15.64 2.74
C ILE A 231 0.85 16.36 3.80
N PRO A 232 -0.49 16.39 3.72
CA PRO A 232 -1.34 17.01 4.72
C PRO A 232 -1.14 16.41 6.09
N LYS A 233 -1.00 15.08 6.22
CA LYS A 233 -0.77 14.43 7.52
C LYS A 233 0.53 14.88 8.18
N ALA A 234 1.61 15.02 7.41
CA ALA A 234 2.86 15.55 7.91
C ALA A 234 2.71 17.03 8.29
N LEU A 235 2.01 17.82 7.49
CA LEU A 235 1.80 19.24 7.78
C LEU A 235 0.84 19.47 8.96
N ASP A 236 -0.14 18.60 9.19
CA ASP A 236 -1.01 18.61 10.37
C ASP A 236 -0.19 18.31 11.63
N ALA A 237 0.71 17.32 11.56
CA ALA A 237 1.66 17.07 12.63
C ALA A 237 2.53 18.31 12.90
N ALA A 238 3.02 18.98 11.85
CA ALA A 238 3.80 20.21 12.01
C ALA A 238 2.99 21.37 12.61
N VAL A 239 1.67 21.41 12.40
CA VAL A 239 0.79 22.36 13.10
C VAL A 239 0.68 22.00 14.58
N ASN A 240 0.47 20.72 14.90
CA ASN A 240 0.38 20.24 16.28
C ASN A 240 1.69 20.41 17.06
N ASP A 241 2.83 20.33 16.36
CA ASP A 241 4.17 20.58 16.91
C ASP A 241 4.50 22.08 17.01
N ASP A 242 3.55 22.98 16.75
CA ASP A 242 3.72 24.45 16.71
C ASP A 242 4.80 24.96 15.71
N MET A 243 5.20 24.12 14.76
CA MET A 243 6.21 24.46 13.74
C MET A 243 5.63 25.37 12.65
N ILE A 244 4.35 25.23 12.35
CA ILE A 244 3.62 26.11 11.42
C ILE A 244 2.25 26.44 11.97
N SER A 245 1.71 27.62 11.66
CA SER A 245 0.43 28.06 12.23
C SER A 245 -0.80 27.49 11.53
N ARG A 246 -0.66 26.95 10.32
CA ARG A 246 -1.76 26.35 9.55
C ARG A 246 -1.23 25.35 8.55
N ASN A 247 -2.06 24.40 8.16
CA ASN A 247 -1.71 23.45 7.11
C ASN A 247 -1.82 24.10 5.72
N PRO A 248 -0.72 24.29 4.96
CA PRO A 248 -0.78 24.86 3.63
C PRO A 248 -1.44 23.92 2.59
N ALA A 249 -1.60 22.63 2.90
CA ALA A 249 -2.24 21.67 2.00
C ALA A 249 -3.74 21.87 1.85
N ASP A 250 -4.42 22.51 2.81
CA ASP A 250 -5.86 22.83 2.73
C ASP A 250 -6.19 23.75 1.56
N ARG A 251 -5.20 24.55 1.11
CA ARG A 251 -5.31 25.46 -0.03
C ARG A 251 -4.63 24.93 -1.28
N ALA A 252 -4.22 23.66 -1.29
CA ALA A 252 -3.64 23.03 -2.46
C ALA A 252 -4.74 22.43 -3.37
N ASN A 253 -4.42 22.27 -4.64
CA ASN A 253 -5.32 21.73 -5.64
C ASN A 253 -4.77 20.42 -6.23
N PRO A 254 -4.87 19.28 -5.51
CA PRO A 254 -4.51 17.97 -6.02
C PRO A 254 -5.56 17.46 -7.04
N PRO A 255 -5.25 16.41 -7.82
CA PRO A 255 -6.23 15.81 -8.73
C PRO A 255 -7.48 15.35 -7.97
N THR A 256 -8.65 15.70 -8.48
CA THR A 256 -9.94 15.41 -7.83
C THR A 256 -10.19 13.91 -7.69
N ALA A 257 -11.09 13.51 -6.79
CA ALA A 257 -11.48 12.11 -6.65
C ALA A 257 -12.02 11.52 -7.96
N LYS A 258 -12.73 12.32 -8.76
CA LYS A 258 -13.24 11.95 -10.09
C LYS A 258 -12.11 11.70 -11.08
N GLN A 259 -11.10 12.57 -11.12
CA GLN A 259 -9.91 12.40 -11.98
C GLN A 259 -9.05 11.20 -11.55
N ALA A 260 -9.00 10.91 -10.24
CA ALA A 260 -8.26 9.79 -9.67
C ALA A 260 -9.07 8.46 -9.65
N LYS A 261 -10.22 8.40 -10.33
CA LYS A 261 -11.06 7.20 -10.37
C LYS A 261 -10.26 6.05 -10.97
N ALA A 262 -10.42 4.85 -10.39
CA ALA A 262 -9.80 3.66 -10.95
C ALA A 262 -10.33 3.41 -12.38
N PRO A 263 -9.51 2.85 -13.28
CA PRO A 263 -10.00 2.31 -14.53
C PRO A 263 -11.14 1.33 -14.29
N GLU A 264 -12.06 1.24 -15.25
CA GLU A 264 -13.14 0.28 -15.19
C GLU A 264 -12.60 -1.16 -15.18
N ILE A 265 -13.12 -1.96 -14.25
CA ILE A 265 -12.68 -3.33 -14.03
C ILE A 265 -13.46 -4.22 -14.99
N HIS A 266 -12.74 -5.01 -15.78
CA HIS A 266 -13.32 -5.93 -16.75
C HIS A 266 -13.10 -7.38 -16.27
N PRO A 267 -14.00 -7.91 -15.41
CA PRO A 267 -13.91 -9.31 -14.98
C PRO A 267 -14.09 -10.26 -16.16
N TRP A 268 -13.57 -11.48 -16.05
CA TRP A 268 -13.84 -12.53 -17.03
C TRP A 268 -15.30 -12.99 -16.95
N SER A 269 -15.82 -13.51 -18.06
CA SER A 269 -17.05 -14.30 -18.03
C SER A 269 -16.76 -15.71 -17.51
N PRO A 270 -17.78 -16.46 -17.06
CA PRO A 270 -17.61 -17.86 -16.66
C PRO A 270 -16.93 -18.72 -17.73
N GLU A 271 -17.25 -18.51 -19.00
CA GLU A 271 -16.75 -19.27 -20.15
C GLU A 271 -15.25 -19.02 -20.35
N ARG A 272 -14.83 -17.74 -20.28
CA ARG A 272 -13.43 -17.35 -20.38
C ARG A 272 -12.61 -17.84 -19.18
N LEU A 273 -13.20 -17.78 -17.98
CA LEU A 273 -12.55 -18.30 -16.78
C LEU A 273 -12.33 -19.82 -16.91
N ARG A 274 -13.35 -20.57 -17.31
CA ARG A 274 -13.24 -22.02 -17.56
C ARG A 274 -12.17 -22.31 -18.61
N THR A 275 -12.21 -21.61 -19.75
CA THR A 275 -11.21 -21.74 -20.82
C THR A 275 -9.78 -21.56 -20.31
N PHE A 276 -9.53 -20.56 -19.46
CA PHE A 276 -8.23 -20.34 -18.85
C PHE A 276 -7.85 -21.46 -17.87
N LEU A 277 -8.78 -21.88 -17.01
CA LEU A 277 -8.51 -22.90 -16.00
C LEU A 277 -8.21 -24.26 -16.65
N ASP A 278 -9.00 -24.66 -17.65
CA ASP A 278 -8.79 -25.89 -18.43
C ASP A 278 -7.42 -25.88 -19.11
N TRP A 279 -7.08 -24.79 -19.80
CA TRP A 279 -5.76 -24.65 -20.41
C TRP A 279 -4.63 -24.70 -19.37
N SER A 280 -4.79 -24.02 -18.23
CA SER A 280 -3.75 -23.94 -17.21
C SER A 280 -3.48 -25.28 -16.51
N ARG A 281 -4.47 -26.18 -16.46
CA ARG A 281 -4.36 -27.52 -15.86
C ARG A 281 -3.19 -28.32 -16.44
N GLU A 282 -3.00 -28.21 -17.75
CA GLU A 282 -1.98 -28.97 -18.48
C GLU A 282 -0.70 -28.16 -18.75
N ASN A 283 -0.71 -26.85 -18.48
CA ASN A 283 0.32 -25.92 -18.96
C ASN A 283 0.91 -25.03 -17.85
N SER A 284 0.57 -25.24 -16.57
CA SER A 284 1.08 -24.41 -15.47
C SER A 284 1.18 -25.16 -14.14
N ASP A 285 2.39 -25.19 -13.56
CA ASP A 285 2.64 -25.74 -12.22
C ASP A 285 1.88 -25.01 -11.09
N LEU A 286 1.39 -23.79 -11.37
CA LEU A 286 0.60 -23.00 -10.44
C LEU A 286 -0.91 -23.12 -10.68
N HIS A 287 -1.35 -24.12 -11.46
CA HIS A 287 -2.77 -24.35 -11.74
C HIS A 287 -3.63 -24.40 -10.46
N ALA A 288 -3.20 -25.18 -9.45
CA ALA A 288 -3.91 -25.30 -8.18
C ALA A 288 -4.10 -23.93 -7.50
N ALA A 289 -3.11 -23.05 -7.59
CA ALA A 289 -3.18 -21.71 -7.03
C ALA A 289 -4.14 -20.80 -7.82
N TRP A 290 -4.12 -20.86 -9.16
CA TRP A 290 -5.03 -20.09 -10.02
C TRP A 290 -6.48 -20.52 -9.84
N PHE A 291 -6.73 -21.83 -9.80
CA PHE A 291 -8.05 -22.41 -9.60
C PHE A 291 -8.61 -21.98 -8.24
N THR A 292 -7.83 -22.17 -7.17
CA THR A 292 -8.24 -21.77 -5.81
C THR A 292 -8.55 -20.27 -5.73
N LEU A 293 -7.72 -19.40 -6.33
CA LEU A 293 -7.98 -17.96 -6.36
C LEU A 293 -9.27 -17.60 -7.10
N ALA A 294 -9.57 -18.32 -8.19
CA ALA A 294 -10.74 -18.10 -9.01
C ALA A 294 -12.05 -18.56 -8.36
N THR A 295 -12.05 -19.69 -7.64
CA THR A 295 -13.26 -20.29 -7.04
C THR A 295 -13.57 -19.77 -5.63
N THR A 296 -12.55 -19.26 -4.92
CA THR A 296 -12.72 -18.77 -3.53
C THR A 296 -12.78 -17.24 -3.44
N GLY A 297 -12.19 -16.52 -4.39
CA GLY A 297 -12.13 -15.05 -4.38
C GLY A 297 -11.22 -14.47 -3.29
N VAL A 298 -10.32 -15.28 -2.73
CA VAL A 298 -9.33 -14.83 -1.72
C VAL A 298 -8.35 -13.80 -2.30
N ARG A 299 -7.81 -12.92 -1.44
CA ARG A 299 -6.81 -11.93 -1.87
C ARG A 299 -5.46 -12.62 -2.04
N ARG A 300 -4.65 -12.21 -3.02
CA ARG A 300 -3.31 -12.77 -3.32
C ARG A 300 -2.47 -13.20 -2.10
N GLY A 301 -2.36 -12.37 -1.06
CA GLY A 301 -1.51 -12.71 0.09
C GLY A 301 -2.08 -13.84 0.96
N GLU A 302 -3.39 -14.06 0.93
CA GLU A 302 -4.09 -15.11 1.71
C GLU A 302 -3.66 -16.54 1.30
N PRO A 303 -3.73 -16.96 0.01
CA PRO A 303 -3.24 -18.27 -0.39
C PRO A 303 -1.72 -18.39 -0.29
N LEU A 304 -0.98 -17.28 -0.41
CA LEU A 304 0.49 -17.29 -0.27
C LEU A 304 0.99 -17.51 1.17
N ALA A 305 0.10 -17.42 2.18
CA ALA A 305 0.41 -17.76 3.57
C ALA A 305 -0.42 -18.96 4.07
N LEU A 306 -1.20 -19.60 3.18
CA LEU A 306 -2.09 -20.68 3.53
C LEU A 306 -1.28 -21.95 3.80
N ARG A 307 -1.56 -22.61 4.92
CA ARG A 307 -0.95 -23.88 5.32
C ARG A 307 -1.98 -25.01 5.29
N TRP A 308 -1.52 -26.25 5.16
CA TRP A 308 -2.43 -27.41 5.09
C TRP A 308 -3.31 -27.56 6.34
N ARG A 309 -2.81 -27.21 7.54
CA ARG A 309 -3.59 -27.18 8.79
C ARG A 309 -4.79 -26.23 8.78
N ASP A 310 -4.77 -25.25 7.87
CA ASP A 310 -5.83 -24.26 7.71
C ASP A 310 -6.85 -24.69 6.64
N VAL A 311 -6.70 -25.87 6.04
CA VAL A 311 -7.59 -26.44 5.01
C VAL A 311 -8.16 -27.76 5.51
N ASP A 312 -9.46 -27.77 5.79
CA ASP A 312 -10.20 -28.98 6.13
C ASP A 312 -10.89 -29.50 4.86
N LEU A 313 -10.29 -30.50 4.22
CA LEU A 313 -10.77 -31.07 2.96
C LEU A 313 -12.00 -31.96 3.16
N ASP A 314 -12.23 -32.47 4.38
CA ASP A 314 -13.39 -33.31 4.71
C ASP A 314 -14.60 -32.44 5.00
N ALA A 315 -14.43 -31.39 5.81
CA ALA A 315 -15.45 -30.37 6.04
C ALA A 315 -15.62 -29.40 4.85
N ARG A 316 -14.72 -29.47 3.85
CA ARG A 316 -14.69 -28.61 2.65
C ARG A 316 -14.58 -27.13 2.99
N THR A 317 -13.71 -26.79 3.94
CA THR A 317 -13.52 -25.42 4.39
C THR A 317 -12.05 -25.00 4.40
N MET A 318 -11.82 -23.70 4.22
CA MET A 318 -10.50 -23.08 4.31
C MET A 318 -10.54 -21.89 5.26
N ALA A 319 -9.71 -21.93 6.31
CA ALA A 319 -9.55 -20.85 7.27
C ALA A 319 -8.53 -19.82 6.76
N VAL A 320 -9.00 -18.63 6.40
CA VAL A 320 -8.15 -17.53 5.95
C VAL A 320 -7.66 -16.73 7.15
N ARG A 321 -6.46 -17.05 7.65
CA ARG A 321 -5.88 -16.48 8.87
C ARG A 321 -4.73 -15.48 8.61
N PRO A 322 -3.54 -15.88 8.09
CA PRO A 322 -2.47 -14.96 7.74
C PRO A 322 -2.56 -14.46 6.29
N SER A 323 -1.82 -13.39 6.00
CA SER A 323 -1.58 -12.91 4.65
C SER A 323 -0.10 -12.62 4.46
N ALA A 324 0.51 -13.20 3.42
CA ALA A 324 1.88 -12.94 3.03
C ALA A 324 1.97 -11.63 2.22
N THR A 325 2.81 -10.72 2.68
CA THR A 325 3.06 -9.44 2.03
C THR A 325 4.55 -9.22 1.83
N LEU A 326 4.92 -8.54 0.75
CA LEU A 326 6.30 -8.16 0.50
C LEU A 326 6.55 -6.77 1.09
N VAL A 327 7.53 -6.67 1.97
CA VAL A 327 8.01 -5.41 2.56
C VAL A 327 9.39 -5.15 2.01
N LYS A 328 9.60 -3.95 1.44
CA LYS A 328 10.92 -3.54 0.92
C LYS A 328 11.55 -2.58 1.92
N PHE A 329 12.73 -2.90 2.41
CA PHE A 329 13.46 -2.07 3.36
C PHE A 329 14.52 -1.23 2.65
N LYS A 330 14.74 -0.02 3.13
CA LYS A 330 15.81 0.86 2.61
C LYS A 330 17.17 0.20 2.88
N GLY A 331 17.88 -0.18 1.81
CA GLY A 331 19.21 -0.78 1.89
C GLY A 331 19.28 -2.25 2.35
N GLY A 332 18.15 -2.86 2.73
CA GLY A 332 18.09 -4.21 3.32
C GLY A 332 17.44 -5.29 2.46
N GLY A 333 17.10 -4.98 1.20
CA GLY A 333 16.43 -5.93 0.31
C GLY A 333 14.91 -6.02 0.53
N GLU A 334 14.33 -7.15 0.10
CA GLU A 334 12.90 -7.42 0.18
C GLU A 334 12.66 -8.60 1.12
N GLN A 335 11.69 -8.49 2.02
CA GLN A 335 11.33 -9.55 2.96
C GLN A 335 9.85 -9.87 2.81
N ILE A 336 9.53 -11.16 2.82
CA ILE A 336 8.15 -11.62 2.94
C ILE A 336 7.79 -11.62 4.42
N THR A 337 6.74 -10.89 4.77
CA THR A 337 6.20 -10.84 6.13
C THR A 337 4.79 -11.39 6.12
N GLU A 338 4.53 -12.34 7.01
CA GLU A 338 3.19 -12.79 7.35
C GLU A 338 2.62 -11.86 8.43
N GLY A 339 1.41 -11.37 8.20
CA GLY A 339 0.65 -10.62 9.21
C GLY A 339 -0.81 -11.07 9.22
N PRO A 340 -1.60 -10.63 10.20
CA PRO A 340 -3.04 -10.86 10.16
C PRO A 340 -3.63 -10.25 8.89
N THR A 341 -4.79 -10.75 8.45
CA THR A 341 -5.50 -10.15 7.31
C THR A 341 -5.74 -8.66 7.56
N LYS A 342 -5.81 -7.84 6.50
CA LYS A 342 -6.03 -6.38 6.61
C LYS A 342 -7.25 -5.98 7.46
N THR A 343 -8.20 -6.90 7.64
CA THR A 343 -9.41 -6.71 8.44
C THR A 343 -9.30 -7.26 9.87
N ASN A 344 -8.18 -7.90 10.25
CA ASN A 344 -7.97 -8.62 11.51
C ASN A 344 -9.07 -9.65 11.85
N LYS A 345 -9.83 -10.08 10.84
CA LYS A 345 -10.92 -11.06 10.99
C LYS A 345 -10.51 -12.31 10.23
N ALA A 346 -10.26 -13.39 10.96
CA ALA A 346 -10.23 -14.71 10.37
C ALA A 346 -11.62 -15.01 9.80
N ARG A 347 -11.68 -15.58 8.61
CA ARG A 347 -12.93 -16.04 8.01
C ARG A 347 -12.74 -17.43 7.44
N VAL A 348 -13.80 -18.21 7.48
CA VAL A 348 -13.87 -19.51 6.84
C VAL A 348 -14.49 -19.33 5.45
N VAL A 349 -13.91 -19.98 4.45
CA VAL A 349 -14.42 -19.98 3.09
C VAL A 349 -14.75 -21.42 2.70
N ASP A 350 -16.01 -21.66 2.33
CA ASP A 350 -16.45 -22.97 1.84
C ASP A 350 -15.89 -23.24 0.45
N LEU A 351 -15.44 -24.47 0.26
CA LEU A 351 -14.84 -25.00 -0.95
C LEU A 351 -15.85 -25.90 -1.68
N ASP A 352 -15.90 -25.76 -3.00
CA ASP A 352 -16.63 -26.70 -3.86
C ASP A 352 -15.86 -28.01 -4.07
N ASP A 353 -16.56 -29.03 -4.56
CA ASP A 353 -16.03 -30.39 -4.72
C ASP A 353 -14.81 -30.43 -5.66
N ASP A 354 -14.82 -29.63 -6.73
CA ASP A 354 -13.70 -29.58 -7.68
C ASP A 354 -12.46 -28.95 -7.03
N THR A 355 -12.64 -27.88 -6.25
CA THR A 355 -11.55 -27.27 -5.48
C THR A 355 -10.98 -28.25 -4.45
N VAL A 356 -11.83 -29.01 -3.75
CA VAL A 356 -11.38 -30.03 -2.78
C VAL A 356 -10.59 -31.14 -3.47
N ALA A 357 -11.13 -31.71 -4.55
CA ALA A 357 -10.47 -32.77 -5.30
C ALA A 357 -9.10 -32.32 -5.85
N LEU A 358 -9.03 -31.07 -6.36
CA LEU A 358 -7.79 -30.48 -6.84
C LEU A 358 -6.76 -30.32 -5.72
N LEU A 359 -7.16 -29.81 -4.54
CA LEU A 359 -6.26 -29.63 -3.41
C LEU A 359 -5.79 -30.98 -2.82
N GLN A 360 -6.64 -32.01 -2.82
CA GLN A 360 -6.26 -33.37 -2.45
C GLN A 360 -5.21 -33.95 -3.41
N ALA A 361 -5.38 -33.76 -4.72
CA ALA A 361 -4.39 -34.17 -5.72
C ALA A 361 -3.07 -33.40 -5.53
N HIS A 362 -3.15 -32.09 -5.37
CA HIS A 362 -2.01 -31.21 -5.13
C HIS A 362 -1.24 -31.60 -3.86
N ARG A 363 -1.91 -31.88 -2.74
CA ARG A 363 -1.27 -32.32 -1.49
C ARG A 363 -0.47 -33.61 -1.69
N ARG A 364 -1.04 -34.58 -2.42
CA ARG A 364 -0.38 -35.86 -2.73
C ARG A 364 0.85 -35.67 -3.61
N GLU A 365 0.72 -34.88 -4.67
CA GLU A 365 1.84 -34.55 -5.57
C GLU A 365 3.00 -33.90 -4.81
N ARG A 366 2.69 -32.93 -3.94
CA ARG A 366 3.68 -32.24 -3.11
C ARG A 366 4.36 -33.19 -2.12
N ALA A 367 3.59 -34.06 -1.46
CA ALA A 367 4.13 -35.07 -0.55
C ALA A 367 5.04 -36.09 -1.25
N ASN A 368 4.74 -36.43 -2.51
CA ASN A 368 5.56 -37.33 -3.32
C ASN A 368 6.90 -36.71 -3.71
N LEU A 369 6.96 -35.38 -3.92
CA LEU A 369 8.23 -34.68 -4.15
C LEU A 369 9.09 -34.64 -2.89
N ALA A 370 8.49 -34.28 -1.75
CA ALA A 370 9.10 -34.41 -0.44
C ALA A 370 8.04 -34.47 0.66
N LEU A 371 8.14 -35.44 1.56
CA LEU A 371 7.14 -35.69 2.60
C LEU A 371 6.81 -34.45 3.43
N GLN A 372 7.81 -33.59 3.69
CA GLN A 372 7.64 -32.35 4.44
C GLN A 372 6.65 -31.37 3.79
N LEU A 373 6.51 -31.38 2.45
CA LEU A 373 5.65 -30.46 1.71
C LEU A 373 4.16 -30.82 1.79
N GLY A 374 3.83 -32.02 2.27
CA GLY A 374 2.48 -32.49 2.52
C GLY A 374 2.04 -32.43 3.99
N ARG A 375 2.93 -31.99 4.89
CA ARG A 375 2.63 -31.86 6.33
C ARG A 375 1.71 -30.68 6.61
N ASP A 376 1.05 -30.72 7.75
CA ASP A 376 0.05 -29.74 8.16
C ASP A 376 0.61 -28.30 8.28
N ASP A 377 1.87 -28.15 8.67
CA ASP A 377 2.54 -26.86 8.81
C ASP A 377 3.10 -26.29 7.50
N ALA A 378 3.18 -27.11 6.45
CA ALA A 378 3.69 -26.69 5.15
C ALA A 378 2.71 -25.76 4.41
N LEU A 379 3.28 -24.85 3.61
CA LEU A 379 2.51 -23.98 2.73
C LEU A 379 1.81 -24.81 1.65
N VAL A 380 0.53 -24.52 1.41
CA VAL A 380 -0.24 -25.13 0.31
C VAL A 380 0.36 -24.75 -1.04
N PHE A 381 0.76 -23.49 -1.18
CA PHE A 381 1.41 -22.96 -2.38
C PHE A 381 2.81 -22.44 -2.04
N ALA A 382 3.80 -23.31 -2.21
CA ALA A 382 5.21 -23.04 -1.95
C ALA A 382 6.04 -23.29 -3.22
N ASP A 383 7.31 -22.88 -3.22
CA ASP A 383 8.28 -23.31 -4.22
C ASP A 383 8.69 -24.78 -4.04
N GLN A 384 9.73 -25.25 -4.74
CA GLN A 384 10.15 -26.65 -4.68
C GLN A 384 10.79 -27.00 -3.33
N GLU A 385 11.36 -26.00 -2.65
CA GLU A 385 12.01 -26.11 -1.35
C GLU A 385 11.02 -26.06 -0.18
N GLY A 386 9.79 -25.58 -0.43
CA GLY A 386 8.76 -25.42 0.60
C GLY A 386 8.65 -24.01 1.15
N GLU A 387 9.37 -23.07 0.55
CA GLU A 387 9.43 -21.67 0.94
C GLU A 387 8.33 -20.83 0.27
N HIS A 388 8.16 -19.61 0.78
CA HIS A 388 7.15 -18.69 0.29
C HIS A 388 7.38 -18.29 -1.17
N LEU A 389 6.33 -18.43 -1.98
CA LEU A 389 6.33 -17.84 -3.33
C LEU A 389 6.38 -16.30 -3.23
N HIS A 390 7.34 -15.70 -3.93
CA HIS A 390 7.51 -14.25 -3.94
C HIS A 390 6.27 -13.52 -4.52
N PRO A 391 5.55 -12.66 -3.75
CA PRO A 391 4.23 -12.16 -4.15
C PRO A 391 4.19 -11.37 -5.47
N GLU A 392 5.22 -10.58 -5.77
CA GLU A 392 5.33 -9.85 -7.04
C GLU A 392 5.65 -10.81 -8.19
N ARG A 393 6.46 -11.85 -7.94
CA ARG A 393 6.79 -12.86 -8.96
C ARG A 393 5.55 -13.67 -9.28
N PHE A 394 4.83 -14.13 -8.26
CA PHE A 394 3.56 -14.85 -8.39
C PHE A 394 2.54 -14.06 -9.24
N SER A 395 2.36 -12.76 -8.96
CA SER A 395 1.47 -11.90 -9.75
C SER A 395 1.92 -11.75 -11.21
N ARG A 396 3.23 -11.69 -11.45
CA ARG A 396 3.82 -11.60 -12.79
C ARG A 396 3.70 -12.93 -13.54
N THR A 397 3.89 -14.06 -12.86
CA THR A 397 3.72 -15.40 -13.42
C THR A 397 2.29 -15.58 -13.92
N PHE A 398 1.28 -15.19 -13.15
CA PHE A 398 -0.12 -15.20 -13.63
C PHE A 398 -0.28 -14.45 -14.96
N ARG A 399 0.26 -13.22 -15.05
CA ARG A 399 0.18 -12.41 -16.28
C ARG A 399 0.87 -13.11 -17.46
N SER A 400 2.02 -13.73 -17.21
CA SER A 400 2.70 -14.54 -18.21
C SER A 400 1.84 -15.73 -18.62
N THR A 401 1.28 -16.48 -17.68
CA THR A 401 0.38 -17.63 -17.94
C THR A 401 -0.81 -17.23 -18.80
N VAL A 402 -1.47 -16.09 -18.52
CA VAL A 402 -2.55 -15.56 -19.38
C VAL A 402 -2.03 -15.21 -20.78
N THR A 403 -0.83 -14.63 -20.89
CA THR A 403 -0.22 -14.31 -22.19
C THR A 403 0.04 -15.58 -23.01
N TRP A 404 0.58 -16.63 -22.38
CA TRP A 404 0.84 -17.92 -23.01
C TRP A 404 -0.45 -18.61 -23.43
N CYS A 405 -1.46 -18.63 -22.56
CA CYS A 405 -2.80 -19.13 -22.84
C CYS A 405 -3.38 -18.48 -24.10
N ARG A 406 -3.43 -17.14 -24.12
CA ARG A 406 -3.93 -16.37 -25.27
C ARG A 406 -3.17 -16.68 -26.55
N LYS A 407 -1.83 -16.73 -26.49
CA LYS A 407 -0.99 -17.02 -27.65
C LYS A 407 -1.24 -18.43 -28.18
N ARG A 408 -1.39 -19.42 -27.31
CA ARG A 408 -1.60 -20.82 -27.71
C ARG A 408 -2.99 -21.05 -28.26
N LEU A 409 -4.03 -20.60 -27.56
CA LEU A 409 -5.42 -20.72 -27.99
C LEU A 409 -5.69 -19.92 -29.26
N GLY A 410 -5.08 -18.73 -29.41
CA GLY A 410 -5.18 -17.95 -30.65
C GLY A 410 -4.57 -18.67 -31.85
N LYS A 411 -3.45 -19.39 -31.68
CA LYS A 411 -2.87 -20.24 -32.73
C LYS A 411 -3.76 -21.44 -33.10
N LEU A 412 -4.60 -21.90 -32.18
CA LEU A 412 -5.57 -22.98 -32.40
C LEU A 412 -6.90 -22.46 -32.96
N GLY A 413 -7.02 -21.17 -33.26
CA GLY A 413 -8.22 -20.58 -33.88
C GLY A 413 -9.35 -20.22 -32.91
N HIS A 414 -9.12 -20.23 -31.59
CA HIS A 414 -10.13 -19.79 -30.63
C HIS A 414 -10.40 -18.29 -30.78
N VAL A 415 -11.68 -17.93 -30.91
CA VAL A 415 -12.12 -16.54 -31.12
C VAL A 415 -12.36 -15.81 -29.79
N ASP A 416 -12.89 -16.50 -28.78
CA ASP A 416 -13.19 -15.90 -27.47
C ASP A 416 -12.05 -16.09 -26.45
N LEU A 417 -10.96 -15.35 -26.65
CA LEU A 417 -9.77 -15.46 -25.80
C LEU A 417 -9.94 -14.69 -24.48
N PRO A 418 -9.50 -15.25 -23.33
CA PRO A 418 -9.52 -14.53 -22.06
C PRO A 418 -8.73 -13.23 -22.14
N PRO A 419 -9.32 -12.03 -21.90
CA PRO A 419 -8.60 -10.77 -21.97
C PRO A 419 -7.51 -10.67 -20.90
N MET A 420 -6.52 -9.80 -21.13
CA MET A 420 -5.47 -9.57 -20.15
C MET A 420 -6.05 -8.91 -18.90
N ILE A 421 -5.97 -9.59 -17.76
CA ILE A 421 -6.38 -9.08 -16.46
C ILE A 421 -5.24 -9.20 -15.44
N ARG A 422 -5.34 -8.49 -14.31
CA ARG A 422 -4.41 -8.65 -13.18
C ARG A 422 -4.86 -9.84 -12.34
N LEU A 423 -3.95 -10.39 -11.55
CA LEU A 423 -4.28 -11.48 -10.63
C LEU A 423 -5.46 -11.12 -9.68
N HIS A 424 -5.49 -9.88 -9.18
CA HIS A 424 -6.58 -9.42 -8.30
C HIS A 424 -7.93 -9.35 -9.01
N ASP A 425 -7.95 -9.31 -10.33
CA ASP A 425 -9.19 -9.29 -11.11
C ASP A 425 -9.87 -10.68 -11.16
N LEU A 426 -9.20 -11.75 -10.74
CA LEU A 426 -9.86 -13.05 -10.48
C LEU A 426 -10.86 -12.93 -9.33
N ARG A 427 -10.53 -12.17 -8.28
CA ARG A 427 -11.46 -11.90 -7.18
C ARG A 427 -12.66 -11.08 -7.67
N HIS A 428 -12.42 -10.11 -8.57
CA HIS A 428 -13.51 -9.38 -9.20
C HIS A 428 -14.38 -10.29 -10.08
N THR A 429 -13.75 -11.22 -10.80
CA THR A 429 -14.46 -12.25 -11.58
C THR A 429 -15.35 -13.10 -10.69
N HIS A 430 -14.81 -13.67 -9.62
CA HIS A 430 -15.56 -14.47 -8.63
C HIS A 430 -16.79 -13.71 -8.09
N ALA A 431 -16.58 -12.49 -7.63
CA ALA A 431 -17.65 -11.66 -7.07
C ALA A 431 -18.73 -11.32 -8.10
N THR A 432 -18.33 -10.93 -9.31
CA THR A 432 -19.24 -10.59 -10.40
C THR A 432 -20.06 -11.80 -10.82
N VAL A 433 -19.46 -13.00 -10.88
CA VAL A 433 -20.18 -14.23 -11.19
C VAL A 433 -21.22 -14.55 -10.12
N LEU A 434 -20.85 -14.50 -8.84
CA LEU A 434 -21.79 -14.74 -7.73
C LEU A 434 -22.96 -13.75 -7.72
N LEU A 435 -22.69 -12.47 -7.98
CA LEU A 435 -23.74 -11.45 -8.04
C LEU A 435 -24.66 -11.65 -9.25
N ARG A 436 -24.12 -12.04 -10.41
CA ARG A 436 -24.92 -12.32 -11.62
C ARG A 436 -25.88 -13.49 -11.44
N ILE A 437 -25.51 -14.51 -10.67
CA ILE A 437 -26.39 -15.64 -10.35
C ILE A 437 -27.37 -15.35 -9.20
N GLY A 438 -27.44 -14.09 -8.74
CA GLY A 438 -28.40 -13.66 -7.72
C GLY A 438 -27.95 -13.89 -6.27
N THR A 439 -26.68 -14.18 -6.02
CA THR A 439 -26.18 -14.35 -4.65
C THR A 439 -26.31 -13.03 -3.87
N ASN A 440 -26.80 -13.11 -2.63
CA ASN A 440 -26.97 -11.93 -1.79
C ASN A 440 -25.63 -11.17 -1.62
N PRO A 441 -25.58 -9.85 -1.90
CA PRO A 441 -24.36 -9.05 -1.77
C PRO A 441 -23.69 -9.10 -0.39
N LYS A 442 -24.46 -9.34 0.67
CA LYS A 442 -23.93 -9.56 2.03
C LYS A 442 -23.11 -10.84 2.12
N ILE A 443 -23.61 -11.94 1.58
CA ILE A 443 -22.90 -13.23 1.53
C ILE A 443 -21.61 -13.09 0.70
N VAL A 444 -21.70 -12.43 -0.46
CA VAL A 444 -20.52 -12.16 -1.30
C VAL A 444 -19.50 -11.30 -0.53
N SER A 445 -19.96 -10.26 0.17
CA SER A 445 -19.11 -9.39 1.00
C SER A 445 -18.38 -10.14 2.10
N GLU A 446 -19.09 -11.01 2.82
CA GLU A 446 -18.57 -11.83 3.92
C GLU A 446 -17.55 -12.87 3.39
N ARG A 447 -17.90 -13.60 2.33
CA ARG A 447 -16.99 -14.55 1.66
C ARG A 447 -15.70 -13.88 1.20
N LEU A 448 -15.79 -12.68 0.65
CA LEU A 448 -14.65 -11.89 0.22
C LEU A 448 -13.88 -11.24 1.40
N GLY A 449 -14.46 -11.16 2.59
CA GLY A 449 -13.89 -10.45 3.74
C GLY A 449 -13.75 -8.95 3.50
N HIS A 450 -14.80 -8.31 2.97
CA HIS A 450 -14.89 -6.84 2.95
C HIS A 450 -15.29 -6.30 4.34
N ALA A 451 -14.77 -5.14 4.70
CA ALA A 451 -15.09 -4.50 5.99
C ALA A 451 -16.53 -3.98 6.05
N SER A 452 -17.14 -3.70 4.91
CA SER A 452 -18.53 -3.28 4.77
C SER A 452 -19.10 -3.79 3.44
N VAL A 453 -20.38 -4.12 3.42
CA VAL A 453 -21.15 -4.49 2.21
C VAL A 453 -21.13 -3.37 1.18
N THR A 454 -21.06 -2.10 1.61
CA THR A 454 -20.95 -0.93 0.73
C THR A 454 -19.78 -1.06 -0.24
N ILE A 455 -18.64 -1.63 0.20
CA ILE A 455 -17.48 -1.84 -0.67
C ILE A 455 -17.84 -2.76 -1.85
N THR A 456 -18.60 -3.82 -1.58
CA THR A 456 -19.09 -4.75 -2.61
C THR A 456 -20.04 -4.03 -3.55
N LEU A 457 -21.04 -3.31 -3.02
CA LEU A 457 -22.03 -2.61 -3.83
C LEU A 457 -21.42 -1.49 -4.70
N ASP A 458 -20.49 -0.71 -4.16
CA ASP A 458 -19.81 0.36 -4.89
C ASP A 458 -18.95 -0.21 -6.04
N THR A 459 -18.19 -1.27 -5.74
CA THR A 459 -17.27 -1.90 -6.69
C THR A 459 -18.02 -2.60 -7.83
N TYR A 460 -19.16 -3.23 -7.52
CA TYR A 460 -19.94 -4.03 -8.46
C TYR A 460 -21.26 -3.36 -8.87
N SER A 461 -21.37 -2.05 -8.68
CA SER A 461 -22.54 -1.25 -9.06
C SER A 461 -22.94 -1.43 -10.53
N HIS A 462 -21.98 -1.66 -11.42
CA HIS A 462 -22.20 -1.88 -12.85
C HIS A 462 -22.92 -3.21 -13.19
N VAL A 463 -22.91 -4.21 -12.30
CA VAL A 463 -23.65 -5.48 -12.51
C VAL A 463 -25.05 -5.46 -11.89
N LEU A 464 -25.38 -4.46 -11.06
CA LEU A 464 -26.71 -4.35 -10.45
C LEU A 464 -27.87 -4.19 -11.47
N PRO A 465 -27.74 -3.47 -12.60
CA PRO A 465 -28.83 -3.33 -13.57
C PRO A 465 -29.28 -4.66 -14.19
N THR A 466 -28.35 -5.59 -14.43
CA THR A 466 -28.70 -6.92 -14.97
C THR A 466 -29.41 -7.78 -13.92
N ILE A 467 -29.09 -7.60 -12.64
CA ILE A 467 -29.78 -8.26 -11.53
C ILE A 467 -31.23 -7.75 -11.40
N GLN A 468 -31.50 -6.46 -11.64
CA GLN A 468 -32.86 -5.92 -11.60
C GLN A 468 -33.78 -6.60 -12.61
N ARG A 469 -33.31 -6.83 -13.83
CA ARG A 469 -34.11 -7.53 -14.85
C ARG A 469 -34.37 -8.98 -14.44
N ALA A 470 -33.34 -9.71 -14.03
CA ALA A 470 -33.49 -11.09 -13.57
C ALA A 470 -34.42 -11.22 -12.36
N ALA A 471 -34.39 -10.25 -11.43
CA ALA A 471 -35.28 -10.21 -10.28
C ALA A 471 -36.75 -10.02 -10.69
N VAL A 472 -37.02 -9.16 -11.69
CA VAL A 472 -38.36 -8.99 -12.26
C VAL A 472 -38.82 -10.27 -12.95
N ASP A 473 -37.95 -10.91 -13.73
CA ASP A 473 -38.28 -12.15 -14.44
C ASP A 473 -38.57 -13.31 -13.46
N GLN A 474 -37.78 -13.42 -12.39
CA GLN A 474 -38.02 -14.39 -11.31
C GLN A 474 -39.31 -14.11 -10.55
N PHE A 475 -39.60 -12.84 -10.24
CA PHE A 475 -40.86 -12.45 -9.60
C PHE A 475 -42.06 -12.77 -10.50
N HIS A 476 -41.98 -12.46 -11.79
CA HIS A 476 -43.01 -12.80 -12.76
C HIS A 476 -43.21 -14.32 -12.86
N ALA A 477 -42.12 -15.09 -12.91
CA ALA A 477 -42.19 -16.55 -12.94
C ALA A 477 -42.86 -17.12 -11.67
N ALA A 478 -42.53 -16.59 -10.49
CA ALA A 478 -43.15 -16.98 -9.23
C ALA A 478 -44.66 -16.67 -9.21
N MET A 479 -45.05 -15.45 -9.60
CA MET A 479 -46.46 -15.05 -9.66
C MET A 479 -47.26 -15.81 -10.73
N SER A 480 -46.61 -16.19 -11.83
CA SER A 480 -47.25 -16.94 -12.93
C SER A 480 -47.35 -18.44 -12.66
N ALA A 481 -46.52 -18.98 -11.77
CA ALA A 481 -46.59 -20.39 -11.37
C ALA A 481 -47.87 -20.67 -10.57
N ASP A 482 -48.33 -19.72 -9.75
CA ASP A 482 -49.57 -19.85 -8.98
C ASP A 482 -50.84 -19.71 -9.85
N HIS A 483 -50.77 -18.94 -10.94
CA HIS A 483 -51.92 -18.73 -11.83
C HIS A 483 -52.27 -19.95 -12.69
N LYS A 484 -51.32 -20.86 -12.96
CA LYS A 484 -51.58 -22.08 -13.74
C LYS A 484 -52.37 -23.14 -12.97
N TYR A 485 -52.46 -23.02 -11.64
CA TYR A 485 -53.26 -23.92 -10.79
C TYR A 485 -54.70 -23.46 -10.58
N GLN A 486 -55.01 -22.17 -10.73
CA GLN A 486 -56.37 -21.66 -10.57
C GLN A 486 -57.19 -21.69 -11.87
N THR A 487 -56.56 -21.50 -13.03
CA THR A 487 -57.28 -21.58 -14.32
C THR A 487 -57.74 -22.99 -14.68
N SER A 488 -57.14 -24.04 -14.10
CA SER A 488 -57.60 -25.43 -14.23
C SER A 488 -58.75 -25.79 -13.29
N ILE A 489 -58.99 -25.02 -12.22
CA ILE A 489 -60.08 -25.26 -11.27
C ILE A 489 -61.35 -24.52 -11.69
N SER A 490 -61.26 -23.37 -12.37
CA SER A 490 -62.44 -22.62 -12.83
C SER A 490 -63.04 -23.13 -14.16
N GLY A 491 -62.37 -24.07 -14.86
CA GLY A 491 -62.84 -24.63 -16.12
C GLY A 491 -63.75 -25.87 -15.99
N ALA A 492 -63.96 -26.39 -14.77
CA ALA A 492 -64.62 -27.68 -14.54
C ALA A 492 -66.02 -27.59 -13.89
N VAL A 493 -66.66 -26.41 -13.89
CA VAL A 493 -68.03 -26.26 -13.36
C VAL A 493 -68.93 -25.58 -14.41
N SER A 494 -69.39 -26.36 -15.41
CA SER A 494 -70.68 -26.13 -16.11
C SER A 494 -71.01 -27.24 -17.13
N GLY A 495 -71.99 -28.10 -16.78
CA GLY A 495 -72.82 -28.97 -17.66
C GLY A 495 -72.24 -30.36 -17.96
N ASP A 496 -72.92 -31.51 -17.85
CA ASP A 496 -74.30 -31.93 -17.52
C ASP A 496 -74.22 -33.44 -17.11
N PRO A 497 -75.21 -34.05 -16.39
CA PRO A 497 -75.03 -35.30 -15.65
C PRO A 497 -75.43 -36.55 -16.45
N GLY A 498 -74.65 -37.63 -16.31
CA GLY A 498 -75.06 -38.92 -16.86
C GLY A 498 -74.07 -40.06 -16.62
N VAL A 499 -74.48 -40.96 -15.72
CA VAL A 499 -74.07 -42.37 -15.60
C VAL A 499 -72.79 -42.68 -14.80
N GLY A 500 -72.98 -43.46 -13.73
CA GLY A 500 -72.06 -44.55 -13.37
C GLY A 500 -71.20 -44.33 -12.13
N VAL A 501 -71.73 -44.77 -11.00
CA VAL A 501 -71.05 -44.92 -9.71
C VAL A 501 -69.97 -46.01 -9.80
N GLU A 502 -68.75 -45.74 -9.34
CA GLU A 502 -68.03 -46.66 -8.44
C GLU A 502 -66.82 -45.95 -7.80
N ALA A 503 -66.90 -45.82 -6.47
CA ALA A 503 -65.82 -45.36 -5.63
C ALA A 503 -64.93 -46.54 -5.26
N LEU A 504 -63.60 -46.40 -5.38
CA LEU A 504 -62.67 -47.13 -4.52
C LEU A 504 -61.46 -46.25 -4.17
N THR A 505 -61.37 -46.02 -2.87
CA THR A 505 -60.32 -45.38 -2.09
C THR A 505 -58.96 -46.03 -2.29
N SER A 506 -57.90 -45.24 -2.49
CA SER A 506 -56.64 -45.42 -1.75
C SER A 506 -55.76 -44.18 -1.92
N GLY A 507 -55.50 -43.51 -0.80
CA GLY A 507 -54.49 -42.47 -0.72
C GLY A 507 -53.11 -43.10 -0.59
N VAL A 508 -52.19 -42.73 -1.48
CA VAL A 508 -50.74 -42.82 -1.27
C VAL A 508 -50.11 -41.63 -2.00
N ALA A 509 -49.44 -40.76 -1.23
CA ALA A 509 -48.62 -39.68 -1.76
C ALA A 509 -47.44 -40.24 -2.57
N PRO A 510 -47.07 -39.68 -3.75
CA PRO A 510 -45.85 -40.06 -4.42
C PRO A 510 -44.67 -39.18 -4.01
N ASN A 511 -43.66 -39.90 -3.53
CA ASN A 511 -42.31 -39.50 -3.21
C ASN A 511 -41.57 -38.91 -4.44
N MET A 512 -40.89 -37.78 -4.27
CA MET A 512 -40.04 -37.15 -5.29
C MET A 512 -38.73 -37.93 -5.48
N GLN A 513 -38.76 -38.93 -6.35
CA GLN A 513 -37.56 -39.45 -7.02
C GLN A 513 -37.93 -39.78 -8.46
N ASN A 514 -37.49 -38.92 -9.39
CA ASN A 514 -37.14 -39.16 -10.80
C ASN A 514 -37.54 -37.99 -11.70
N ALA A 515 -36.59 -37.07 -11.89
CA ALA A 515 -36.50 -36.23 -13.09
C ALA A 515 -35.03 -36.16 -13.52
N ARG A 516 -34.52 -37.30 -13.99
CA ARG A 516 -33.33 -37.38 -14.84
C ARG A 516 -33.75 -38.07 -16.14
N ALA A 517 -33.93 -37.29 -17.19
CA ALA A 517 -33.64 -37.64 -18.59
C ALA A 517 -34.16 -36.53 -19.52
N ALA A 518 -33.29 -35.57 -19.85
CA ALA A 518 -33.39 -34.83 -21.10
C ALA A 518 -32.02 -34.93 -21.77
N THR A 519 -31.98 -35.82 -22.76
CA THR A 519 -30.85 -36.22 -23.58
C THR A 519 -30.41 -35.05 -24.47
N VAL A 520 -29.15 -34.64 -24.36
CA VAL A 520 -28.45 -33.87 -25.41
C VAL A 520 -27.28 -34.73 -25.89
N SER A 521 -27.28 -35.03 -27.18
CA SER A 521 -26.33 -35.92 -27.87
C SER A 521 -24.86 -35.48 -27.70
N PRO A 522 -23.91 -36.41 -27.48
CA PRO A 522 -22.50 -36.13 -27.58
C PRO A 522 -22.03 -36.20 -29.04
N LEU A 523 -21.44 -35.11 -29.52
CA LEU A 523 -20.67 -35.08 -30.76
C LEU A 523 -19.41 -35.96 -30.62
N LYS A 524 -19.21 -36.78 -31.65
CA LYS A 524 -18.10 -37.74 -31.83
C LYS A 524 -16.75 -37.04 -31.75
N ILE A 525 -15.89 -37.45 -30.81
CA ILE A 525 -14.43 -37.34 -30.94
C ILE A 525 -13.90 -38.77 -31.03
N THR A 526 -13.32 -39.05 -32.18
CA THR A 526 -12.80 -40.33 -32.64
C THR A 526 -11.63 -40.84 -31.79
N ALA A 527 -11.61 -42.17 -31.65
CA ALA A 527 -10.57 -42.97 -31.02
C ALA A 527 -9.16 -42.67 -31.55
N ALA A 528 -8.35 -41.98 -30.74
CA ALA A 528 -6.88 -41.92 -30.88
C ALA A 528 -6.16 -41.71 -29.53
N ALA A 529 -6.84 -41.90 -28.38
CA ALA A 529 -6.29 -41.63 -27.05
C ALA A 529 -6.09 -42.87 -26.17
N LEU A 530 -6.33 -44.08 -26.71
CA LEU A 530 -6.17 -45.36 -26.02
C LEU A 530 -5.05 -46.19 -26.68
N ALA A 531 -3.83 -45.63 -26.71
CA ALA A 531 -2.61 -46.36 -27.04
C ALA A 531 -1.36 -45.57 -26.58
N TRP A 532 -1.24 -45.26 -25.29
CA TRP A 532 0.05 -44.86 -24.72
C TRP A 532 0.17 -45.18 -23.23
N GLU A 533 -0.10 -46.44 -22.89
CA GLU A 533 0.51 -47.05 -21.71
C GLU A 533 1.64 -47.96 -22.21
N ARG A 534 2.84 -47.77 -21.65
CA ARG A 534 4.13 -48.44 -21.93
C ARG A 534 5.06 -47.70 -22.91
N SER A 535 5.74 -46.66 -22.41
CA SER A 535 7.12 -46.38 -22.82
C SER A 535 7.86 -45.60 -21.73
N PRO A 536 9.07 -46.01 -21.29
CA PRO A 536 9.81 -45.33 -20.25
C PRO A 536 10.84 -44.36 -20.86
N THR A 537 10.40 -43.20 -21.36
CA THR A 537 11.31 -42.09 -21.68
C THR A 537 10.62 -40.73 -21.52
N PRO A 538 11.27 -39.74 -20.87
CA PRO A 538 10.72 -38.40 -20.75
C PRO A 538 10.78 -37.62 -22.08
N PRO A 539 9.88 -36.64 -22.30
CA PRO A 539 9.84 -35.83 -23.52
C PRO A 539 11.07 -34.89 -23.66
N PRO A 540 11.44 -34.51 -24.90
CA PRO A 540 12.77 -34.01 -25.25
C PRO A 540 13.10 -32.55 -24.85
N TRP A 541 12.36 -31.93 -23.93
CA TRP A 541 12.59 -30.54 -23.52
C TRP A 541 13.21 -30.39 -22.12
N SER A 542 13.72 -31.48 -21.52
CA SER A 542 14.35 -31.46 -20.18
C SER A 542 15.86 -31.17 -20.19
N ARG A 543 16.39 -30.45 -21.19
CA ARG A 543 17.78 -30.00 -21.23
C ARG A 543 17.82 -28.58 -21.78
N ASP A 544 17.62 -27.62 -20.89
CA ASP A 544 18.21 -26.27 -20.89
C ASP A 544 17.47 -25.41 -19.85
N LEU A 545 17.84 -25.61 -18.58
CA LEU A 545 17.73 -24.65 -17.48
C LEU A 545 18.93 -24.83 -16.56
#